data_AF-A0A9D9ZIA1-F1
#
_entry.id   AF-A0A9D9ZIA1-F1
#
_cell.length_a   1.000
_cell.length_b   1.000
_cell.length_c   1.000
_cell.angle_alpha   90.00
_cell.angle_beta   90.00
_cell.angle_gamma   90.00
#
_symmetry.space_group_name_H-M   'P 1'
#
loop_
_entity.id
_entity.type
_entity.pdbx_description
1 polymer ?
#
loop_
_entity_poly.entity_id
_entity_poly.type
_entity_poly.pdbx_seq_one_letter_code
_entity_poly.pdbx_strand_id
1 'polypeptide(L)'
;MFFQENGNVKKEETKIKKLGIIMVLFMIFFIFTKVKILPVNIGVVSIIILYIFINFNMTNIYFSSKRVTFKIYIFVLLDIVYFLLGAFNLKSIFFFFIFLFILSYLIIKDEGKIEKPKIANFMIFYVLLKIIFTILLILL
;
A
#
# COMPACT_ATOMS: atom_id res chain seq x y z
N MET A 1 24.72 -22.34 7.32
CA MET A 1 24.58 -21.04 6.63
C MET A 1 23.81 -21.16 5.31
N PHE A 2 24.25 -21.96 4.34
CA PHE A 2 23.58 -22.15 3.04
C PHE A 2 22.09 -22.55 3.08
N PHE A 3 21.65 -23.37 4.05
CA PHE A 3 20.25 -23.78 4.15
C PHE A 3 19.30 -22.68 4.69
N GLN A 4 19.80 -21.77 5.53
CA GLN A 4 19.01 -20.63 6.03
C GLN A 4 18.84 -19.56 4.95
N GLU A 5 19.89 -19.34 4.15
CA GLU A 5 19.88 -18.38 3.05
C GLU A 5 18.89 -18.78 1.96
N ASN A 6 18.90 -20.05 1.54
CA ASN A 6 17.92 -20.62 0.60
C ASN A 6 16.48 -20.60 1.14
N GLY A 7 16.28 -20.71 2.44
CA GLY A 7 14.96 -20.63 3.08
C GLY A 7 14.40 -19.20 3.09
N ASN A 8 15.25 -18.20 3.30
CA ASN A 8 14.85 -16.79 3.30
C ASN A 8 14.56 -16.28 1.89
N VAL A 9 15.37 -16.65 0.88
CA VAL A 9 15.12 -16.29 -0.52
C VAL A 9 13.79 -16.87 -1.02
N LYS A 10 13.50 -18.15 -0.73
CA LYS A 10 12.19 -18.76 -1.08
C LYS A 10 11.00 -18.08 -0.39
N LYS A 11 11.19 -17.57 0.83
CA LYS A 11 10.16 -16.81 1.57
C LYS A 11 9.93 -15.42 0.97
N GLU A 12 10.97 -14.75 0.50
CA GLU A 12 10.84 -13.45 -0.16
C GLU A 12 10.19 -13.59 -1.54
N GLU A 13 10.60 -14.57 -2.34
CA GLU A 13 9.96 -14.88 -3.63
C GLU A 13 8.47 -15.19 -3.48
N THR A 14 8.09 -15.93 -2.44
CA THR A 14 6.66 -16.24 -2.19
C THR A 14 5.88 -15.00 -1.75
N LYS A 15 6.47 -14.08 -0.99
CA LYS A 15 5.83 -12.79 -0.65
C LYS A 15 5.62 -11.92 -1.89
N ILE A 16 6.63 -11.83 -2.77
CA ILE A 16 6.54 -11.05 -4.01
C ILE A 16 5.49 -11.64 -4.96
N LYS A 17 5.46 -12.97 -5.13
CA LYS A 17 4.43 -13.65 -5.92
C LYS A 17 3.02 -13.37 -5.39
N LYS A 18 2.83 -13.39 -4.05
CA LYS A 18 1.55 -13.01 -3.42
C LYS A 18 1.15 -11.58 -3.76
N LEU A 19 2.08 -10.62 -3.67
CA LEU A 19 1.82 -9.23 -4.04
C LEU A 19 1.33 -9.09 -5.49
N GLY A 20 1.99 -9.78 -6.43
CA GLY A 20 1.61 -9.79 -7.84
C GLY A 20 0.21 -10.36 -8.08
N ILE A 21 -0.15 -11.46 -7.41
CA ILE A 21 -1.50 -12.05 -7.50
C ILE A 21 -2.55 -11.07 -7.01
N ILE A 22 -2.30 -10.37 -5.89
CA ILE A 22 -3.25 -9.40 -5.34
C ILE A 22 -3.43 -8.21 -6.30
N MET A 23 -2.36 -7.76 -6.97
CA MET A 23 -2.44 -6.71 -8.01
C MET A 23 -3.30 -7.15 -9.20
N VAL A 24 -3.19 -8.40 -9.65
CA VAL A 24 -4.04 -8.94 -10.73
C VAL A 24 -5.50 -9.01 -10.29
N LEU A 25 -5.77 -9.49 -9.08
CA LEU A 25 -7.12 -9.50 -8.50
C LEU A 25 -7.72 -8.08 -8.46
N PHE A 26 -6.91 -7.08 -8.15
CA PHE A 26 -7.30 -5.66 -8.18
C PHE A 26 -7.94 -5.26 -9.52
N MET A 27 -7.28 -5.63 -10.62
CA MET A 27 -7.73 -5.32 -11.98
C MET A 27 -9.00 -6.11 -12.35
N ILE A 28 -9.10 -7.37 -11.92
CA ILE A 28 -10.28 -8.21 -12.18
C ILE A 28 -11.53 -7.62 -11.51
N PHE A 29 -11.43 -7.25 -10.23
CA PHE A 29 -12.57 -6.65 -9.50
C PHE A 29 -13.00 -5.32 -10.11
N PHE A 30 -12.05 -4.50 -10.54
CA PHE A 30 -12.35 -3.26 -11.28
C PHE A 30 -13.13 -3.55 -12.56
N ILE A 31 -12.64 -4.47 -13.41
CA ILE A 31 -13.31 -4.83 -14.67
C ILE A 31 -14.72 -5.36 -14.41
N PHE A 32 -14.88 -6.29 -13.47
CA PHE A 32 -16.18 -6.91 -13.15
C PHE A 32 -17.21 -5.89 -12.66
N THR A 33 -16.76 -4.91 -11.88
CA THR A 33 -17.62 -3.81 -11.45
C THR A 33 -17.97 -2.91 -12.63
N LYS A 34 -17.00 -2.61 -13.51
CA LYS A 34 -17.20 -1.75 -14.67
C LYS A 34 -18.17 -2.34 -15.70
N VAL A 35 -18.11 -3.66 -15.94
CA VAL A 35 -19.04 -4.37 -16.82
C VAL A 35 -20.37 -4.72 -16.14
N LYS A 36 -20.63 -4.18 -14.94
CA LYS A 36 -21.86 -4.37 -14.14
C LYS A 36 -22.17 -5.83 -13.75
N ILE A 37 -21.16 -6.70 -13.72
CA ILE A 37 -21.29 -8.05 -13.14
C ILE A 37 -21.43 -7.94 -11.61
N LEU A 38 -20.68 -7.02 -11.00
CA LEU A 38 -20.76 -6.70 -9.58
C LEU A 38 -21.45 -5.34 -9.37
N PRO A 39 -22.31 -5.19 -8.34
CA PRO A 39 -22.82 -3.89 -7.93
C PRO A 39 -21.67 -2.93 -7.59
N VAL A 40 -21.80 -1.67 -7.99
CA VAL A 40 -20.77 -0.63 -7.79
C VAL A 40 -20.32 -0.55 -6.33
N ASN A 41 -21.26 -0.56 -5.38
CA ASN A 41 -20.96 -0.49 -3.95
C ASN A 41 -20.08 -1.65 -3.48
N ILE A 42 -20.33 -2.86 -3.99
CA ILE A 42 -19.53 -4.05 -3.66
C ILE A 42 -18.14 -3.90 -4.28
N GLY A 43 -18.06 -3.44 -5.53
CA GLY A 43 -16.79 -3.14 -6.20
C GLY A 43 -15.92 -2.15 -5.45
N VAL A 44 -16.49 -1.02 -5.01
CA VAL A 44 -15.77 0.01 -4.20
C VAL A 44 -15.20 -0.63 -2.93
N VAL A 45 -16.03 -1.36 -2.17
CA VAL A 45 -15.60 -2.00 -0.93
C VAL A 45 -14.49 -3.03 -1.19
N SER A 46 -14.62 -3.86 -2.23
CA SER A 46 -13.60 -4.83 -2.62
C SER A 46 -12.26 -4.16 -2.97
N ILE A 47 -12.29 -3.07 -3.74
CA ILE A 47 -11.09 -2.30 -4.12
C ILE A 47 -10.42 -1.69 -2.88
N ILE A 48 -11.19 -1.15 -1.92
CA ILE A 48 -10.65 -0.64 -0.64
C ILE A 48 -9.98 -1.75 0.17
N ILE A 49 -10.65 -2.90 0.33
CA ILE A 49 -10.11 -4.04 1.08
C ILE A 49 -8.80 -4.53 0.46
N LEU A 50 -8.79 -4.70 -0.86
CA LEU A 50 -7.60 -5.12 -1.56
C LEU A 50 -6.47 -4.07 -1.45
N TYR A 51 -6.79 -2.77 -1.44
CA TYR A 51 -5.80 -1.71 -1.27
C TYR A 51 -5.11 -1.82 0.09
N ILE A 52 -5.87 -2.05 1.17
CA ILE A 52 -5.32 -2.32 2.50
C ILE A 52 -4.40 -3.55 2.44
N PHE A 53 -4.88 -4.62 1.81
CA PHE A 53 -4.16 -5.89 1.78
C PHE A 53 -2.82 -5.78 1.01
N ILE A 54 -2.79 -5.07 -0.12
CA ILE A 54 -1.55 -4.79 -0.85
C ILE A 54 -0.59 -3.99 0.04
N ASN A 55 -1.06 -2.92 0.68
CA ASN A 55 -0.21 -2.10 1.56
C ASN A 55 0.39 -2.90 2.71
N PHE A 56 -0.37 -3.81 3.32
CA PHE A 56 0.12 -4.66 4.40
C PHE A 56 1.19 -5.65 3.91
N ASN A 57 0.96 -6.29 2.77
CA ASN A 57 1.94 -7.21 2.20
C ASN A 57 3.22 -6.46 1.78
N MET A 58 3.08 -5.29 1.16
CA MET A 58 4.20 -4.45 0.74
C MET A 58 5.03 -4.00 1.95
N THR A 59 4.37 -3.56 3.02
CA THR A 59 5.02 -3.21 4.30
C THR A 59 5.81 -4.37 4.88
N ASN A 60 5.28 -5.59 4.86
CA ASN A 60 5.96 -6.80 5.37
C ASN A 60 7.08 -7.35 4.46
N ILE A 61 7.17 -6.84 3.22
CA ILE A 61 8.29 -7.10 2.32
C ILE A 61 9.43 -6.13 2.63
N TYR A 62 9.12 -4.84 2.81
CA TYR A 62 10.14 -3.83 3.08
C TYR A 62 10.62 -3.85 4.53
N PHE A 63 9.74 -3.98 5.52
CA PHE A 63 10.11 -3.79 6.92
C PHE A 63 9.85 -5.03 7.77
N SER A 64 10.83 -5.39 8.60
CA SER A 64 10.70 -6.43 9.64
C SER A 64 10.42 -5.85 11.03
N SER A 65 10.69 -4.55 11.23
CA SER A 65 10.49 -3.85 12.49
C SER A 65 9.01 -3.66 12.82
N LYS A 66 8.56 -4.25 13.94
CA LYS A 66 7.17 -4.13 14.41
C LYS A 66 6.74 -2.68 14.65
N ARG A 67 7.66 -1.81 15.07
CA ARG A 67 7.35 -0.38 15.33
C ARG A 67 7.06 0.37 14.04
N VAL A 68 7.83 0.08 13.00
CA VAL A 68 7.69 0.71 11.67
C VAL A 68 6.42 0.21 10.99
N THR A 69 6.20 -1.11 10.98
CA THR A 69 5.00 -1.69 10.38
C THR A 69 3.72 -1.16 11.04
N PHE A 70 3.71 -1.03 12.37
CA PHE A 70 2.58 -0.43 13.09
C PHE A 70 2.30 1.02 12.67
N LYS A 71 3.34 1.87 12.56
CA LYS A 71 3.20 3.26 12.10
C LYS A 71 2.63 3.35 10.69
N ILE A 72 3.10 2.49 9.79
CA ILE A 72 2.60 2.42 8.40
C ILE A 72 1.13 1.95 8.37
N TYR A 73 0.75 1.00 9.22
CA TYR A 73 -0.64 0.53 9.26
C TYR A 73 -1.60 1.60 9.76
N ILE A 74 -1.21 2.37 10.78
CA ILE A 74 -1.99 3.53 11.22
C ILE A 74 -2.12 4.54 10.08
N PHE A 75 -1.03 4.79 9.36
CA PHE A 75 -1.04 5.71 8.23
C PHE A 75 -1.99 5.26 7.13
N VAL A 76 -1.96 3.98 6.74
CA VAL A 76 -2.87 3.41 5.72
C VAL A 76 -4.33 3.55 6.14
N LEU A 77 -4.64 3.29 7.42
CA LEU A 77 -6.00 3.48 7.94
C LEU A 77 -6.43 4.95 7.90
N LEU A 78 -5.56 5.87 8.33
CA LEU A 78 -5.82 7.30 8.28
C LEU A 78 -6.07 7.78 6.85
N ASP A 79 -5.25 7.31 5.90
CA ASP A 79 -5.36 7.64 4.49
C ASP A 79 -6.69 7.17 3.88
N ILE A 80 -7.18 5.99 4.30
CA ILE A 80 -8.48 5.47 3.86
C ILE A 80 -9.63 6.25 4.49
N VAL A 81 -9.56 6.59 5.78
CA VAL A 81 -10.58 7.43 6.42
C VAL A 81 -10.66 8.77 5.72
N TYR A 82 -9.51 9.40 5.46
CA TYR A 82 -9.46 10.70 4.78
C TYR A 82 -9.98 10.64 3.35
N PHE A 83 -9.71 9.53 2.65
CA PHE A 83 -10.29 9.23 1.35
C PHE A 83 -11.83 9.10 1.41
N LEU A 84 -12.37 8.32 2.35
CA LEU A 84 -13.81 8.08 2.50
C LEU A 84 -14.58 9.36 2.86
N LEU A 85 -13.95 10.29 3.55
CA LEU A 85 -14.51 11.61 3.85
C LEU A 85 -14.58 12.54 2.63
N GLY A 86 -14.25 12.05 1.42
CA GLY A 86 -14.53 12.73 0.16
C GLY A 86 -13.61 13.90 -0.14
N ALA A 87 -12.44 13.98 0.51
CA ALA A 87 -11.51 15.06 0.27
C ALA A 87 -10.65 14.78 -0.98
N PHE A 88 -11.23 14.87 -2.19
CA PHE A 88 -10.46 14.96 -3.43
C PHE A 88 -10.28 16.43 -3.83
N ASN A 89 -9.65 17.19 -2.96
CA ASN A 89 -9.33 18.59 -3.22
C ASN A 89 -7.82 18.80 -3.11
N LEU A 90 -7.35 19.93 -3.64
CA LEU A 90 -5.94 20.34 -3.55
C LEU A 90 -5.42 20.33 -2.11
N LYS A 91 -6.26 20.69 -1.13
CA LYS A 91 -5.89 20.68 0.29
C LYS A 91 -5.59 19.27 0.78
N SER A 92 -6.38 18.29 0.38
CA SER A 92 -6.19 16.89 0.75
C SER A 92 -4.91 16.30 0.19
N ILE A 93 -4.62 16.59 -1.08
CA ILE A 93 -3.35 16.21 -1.71
C ILE A 93 -2.18 16.82 -0.93
N PHE A 94 -2.28 18.09 -0.54
CA PHE A 94 -1.26 18.75 0.26
C PHE A 94 -1.08 18.08 1.64
N PHE A 95 -2.17 17.80 2.36
CA PHE A 95 -2.10 17.09 3.64
C PHE A 95 -1.54 15.67 3.50
N PHE A 96 -1.88 14.96 2.43
CA PHE A 96 -1.32 13.65 2.14
C PHE A 96 0.21 13.69 2.05
N PHE A 97 0.78 14.64 1.30
CA PHE A 97 2.24 14.79 1.21
C PHE A 97 2.89 15.19 2.53
N ILE A 98 2.24 16.03 3.34
CA ILE A 98 2.70 16.36 4.70
C ILE A 98 2.77 15.09 5.56
N PHE A 99 1.68 14.32 5.61
CA PHE A 99 1.64 13.10 6.39
C PHE A 99 2.68 12.09 5.86
N LEU A 100 2.85 11.97 4.55
CA LEU A 100 3.84 11.09 3.93
C LEU A 100 5.27 11.49 4.36
N PHE A 101 5.57 12.79 4.40
CA PHE A 101 6.86 13.29 4.87
C PHE A 101 7.09 12.98 6.36
N ILE A 102 6.07 13.19 7.20
CA ILE A 102 6.11 12.83 8.62
C ILE A 102 6.36 11.33 8.78
N LEU A 103 5.66 10.47 8.03
CA LEU A 103 5.86 9.03 8.05
C LEU A 103 7.29 8.67 7.65
N SER A 104 7.83 9.25 6.57
CA SER A 104 9.20 9.00 6.10
C SER A 104 10.21 9.32 7.20
N TYR A 105 10.08 10.48 7.83
CA TYR A 105 10.92 10.90 8.94
C TYR A 105 10.83 9.91 10.12
N LEU A 106 9.62 9.48 10.49
CA LEU A 106 9.40 8.54 11.58
C LEU A 106 9.99 7.15 11.31
N ILE A 107 10.00 6.69 10.05
CA ILE A 107 10.61 5.42 9.65
C ILE A 107 12.14 5.55 9.67
N ILE A 108 12.70 6.63 9.12
CA ILE A 108 14.16 6.88 9.13
C ILE A 108 14.68 6.95 10.57
N LYS A 109 13.91 7.55 11.50
CA LYS A 109 14.26 7.61 12.91
C LYS A 109 14.36 6.23 13.56
N ASP A 110 13.52 5.28 13.13
CA ASP A 110 13.46 3.94 13.73
C ASP A 110 14.41 2.93 13.07
N GLU A 111 14.55 2.95 11.74
CA GLU A 111 15.41 2.03 10.96
C GLU A 111 16.86 2.55 10.86
N GLY A 112 17.06 3.86 11.05
CA GLY A 112 18.36 4.50 10.89
C GLY A 112 18.60 5.08 9.49
N LYS A 113 19.58 5.98 9.39
CA LYS A 113 19.87 6.74 8.16
C LYS A 113 20.45 5.87 7.03
N ILE A 114 20.96 4.69 7.33
CA ILE A 114 21.57 3.77 6.35
C ILE A 114 20.48 3.17 5.45
N GLU A 115 19.26 2.97 5.98
CA GLU A 115 18.11 2.38 5.27
C GLU A 115 17.34 3.41 4.42
N LYS A 116 17.83 4.65 4.30
CA LYS A 116 17.22 5.71 3.48
C LYS A 116 16.83 5.29 2.04
N PRO A 117 17.67 4.61 1.24
CA PRO A 117 17.30 4.25 -0.12
C PRO A 117 16.13 3.25 -0.16
N LYS A 118 16.09 2.30 0.78
CA LYS A 118 15.01 1.35 0.93
C LYS A 118 13.70 2.04 1.33
N ILE A 119 13.77 2.99 2.26
CA ILE A 119 12.61 3.80 2.67
C ILE A 119 12.11 4.66 1.50
N ALA A 120 13.00 5.27 0.72
CA ALA A 120 12.63 6.04 -0.46
C ALA A 120 11.89 5.17 -1.49
N ASN A 121 12.39 3.97 -1.78
CA ASN A 121 11.74 3.02 -2.69
C ASN A 121 10.35 2.61 -2.19
N PHE A 122 10.21 2.32 -0.89
CA PHE A 122 8.92 2.05 -0.27
C PHE A 122 7.93 3.22 -0.48
N MET A 123 8.38 4.46 -0.23
CA MET A 123 7.53 5.65 -0.37
C MET A 123 7.11 5.91 -1.81
N ILE A 124 8.01 5.72 -2.78
CA ILE A 124 7.68 5.83 -4.21
C ILE A 124 6.60 4.81 -4.57
N PHE A 125 6.78 3.55 -4.16
CA PHE A 125 5.80 2.50 -4.44
C PHE A 125 4.46 2.78 -3.76
N TYR A 126 4.47 3.28 -2.53
CA TYR A 126 3.26 3.66 -1.80
C TYR A 126 2.48 4.75 -2.53
N VAL A 127 3.17 5.80 -3.00
CA VAL A 127 2.55 6.89 -3.79
C VAL A 127 1.99 6.37 -5.11
N LEU A 128 2.74 5.54 -5.84
CA LEU A 128 2.25 4.92 -7.08
C LEU A 128 0.98 4.10 -6.85
N LEU A 129 0.97 3.28 -5.80
CA LEU A 129 -0.20 2.48 -5.42
C LEU A 129 -1.39 3.38 -5.06
N LYS A 130 -1.16 4.48 -4.33
CA LYS A 130 -2.22 5.46 -4.00
C LYS A 130 -2.81 6.12 -5.25
N ILE A 131 -1.96 6.48 -6.22
CA ILE A 131 -2.40 7.07 -7.49
C ILE A 131 -3.27 6.06 -8.26
N ILE A 132 -2.79 4.82 -8.42
CA ILE A 132 -3.54 3.74 -9.10
C ILE A 132 -4.89 3.51 -8.42
N PHE A 133 -4.89 3.38 -7.09
CA PHE A 133 -6.12 3.21 -6.29
C PHE A 133 -7.11 4.35 -6.51
N THR A 134 -6.63 5.59 -6.47
CA THR A 134 -7.46 6.79 -6.65
C THR A 134 -8.05 6.83 -8.06
N ILE A 135 -7.25 6.59 -9.10
CA ILE A 135 -7.71 6.56 -10.49
C ILE A 135 -8.77 5.47 -10.68
N LEU A 136 -8.53 4.26 -10.17
CA LEU A 136 -9.47 3.15 -10.32
C LEU A 136 -10.81 3.45 -9.65
N LEU A 137 -10.82 4.11 -8.50
CA LEU A 137 -12.08 4.48 -7.84
C LEU A 137 -12.80 5.64 -8.54
N ILE A 138 -12.07 6.61 -9.10
CA ILE A 138 -12.67 7.68 -9.93
C ILE A 138 -13.29 7.11 -11.21
N LEU A 139 -12.64 6.10 -11.80
CA LEU A 139 -13.07 5.49 -13.07
C LEU A 139 -14.16 4.43 -12.91
N LEU A 140 -14.47 3.99 -11.69
CA LEU A 140 -15.47 2.95 -11.42
C LEU A 140 -16.88 3.46 -11.73
#